data_AF-A0A966ISC3-F1
#
_entry.id   AF-A0A966ISC3-F1
#
_cell.length_a   1.000
_cell.length_b   1.000
_cell.length_c   1.000
_cell.angle_alpha   90.00
_cell.angle_beta   90.00
_cell.angle_gamma   90.00
#
_symmetry.space_group_name_H-M   'P 1'
#
loop_
_entity.id
_entity.type
_entity.pdbx_description
1 polymer ?
#
loop_
_entity_poly.entity_id
_entity_poly.type
_entity_poly.pdbx_seq_one_letter_code
_entity_poly.pdbx_strand_id
1 'polypeptide(L)'
;PEDGSEASNYLIPKGKHINFNQGEKIKKGEYLLDGQPLPHDILRILGIKELTEYFVNQVQEVYRLQGVIINDKHIETILRQMLKKVEVKVSGDSSYLPGEIVDRIKFDNTNEKLKAEGKTLAEGERVLMGITKASLQTESFISAASFQETTRVLTDAAIKGKVDPLNGLKENVIVGRLVPAGTGHIKNKWNRKALADDNKFLSDQEKIEPVETQAN
;
A
#
# COMPACT_ATOMS: atom_id res chain seq x y z
N PRO A 1 29.69 8.65 9.70
CA PRO A 1 29.11 7.35 10.13
C PRO A 1 30.20 6.27 10.06
N GLU A 2 30.20 5.26 10.94
CA GLU A 2 31.18 4.15 10.86
C GLU A 2 31.07 3.36 9.53
N ASP A 3 29.92 3.40 8.86
CA ASP A 3 29.65 2.71 7.58
C ASP A 3 30.00 3.50 6.30
N GLY A 4 30.67 4.66 6.39
CA GLY A 4 31.05 5.44 5.20
C GLY A 4 29.88 6.09 4.43
N SER A 5 28.68 6.11 5.01
CA SER A 5 27.51 6.82 4.47
C SER A 5 27.64 8.35 4.58
N GLU A 6 26.92 9.07 3.72
CA GLU A 6 26.90 10.54 3.70
C GLU A 6 26.54 11.14 5.06
N ALA A 7 27.20 12.23 5.43
CA ALA A 7 26.94 12.93 6.68
C ALA A 7 25.56 13.61 6.62
N SER A 8 24.62 13.13 7.43
CA SER A 8 23.31 13.75 7.59
C SER A 8 23.40 14.92 8.58
N ASN A 9 23.21 16.15 8.09
CA ASN A 9 23.18 17.36 8.93
C ASN A 9 21.74 17.75 9.27
N TYR A 10 21.46 17.96 10.56
CA TYR A 10 20.14 18.39 11.05
C TYR A 10 20.27 19.70 11.82
N LEU A 11 19.39 20.66 11.54
CA LEU A 11 19.30 21.89 12.32
C LEU A 11 18.43 21.65 13.56
N ILE A 12 19.02 21.88 14.74
CA ILE A 12 18.31 21.85 16.01
C ILE A 12 17.94 23.30 16.38
N PRO A 13 16.66 23.61 16.65
CA PRO A 13 16.25 24.93 17.11
C PRO A 13 16.98 25.34 18.39
N LYS A 14 17.45 26.59 18.45
CA LYS A 14 18.08 27.16 19.64
C LYS A 14 17.06 27.22 20.79
N GLY A 15 17.37 26.60 21.93
CA GLY A 15 16.51 26.58 23.12
C GLY A 15 15.94 25.21 23.50
N LYS A 16 16.17 24.16 22.69
CA LYS A 16 15.87 22.78 23.10
C LYS A 16 17.05 22.19 23.88
N HIS A 17 16.75 21.54 25.01
CA HIS A 17 17.75 20.80 25.77
C HIS A 17 18.15 19.54 25.00
N ILE A 18 19.45 19.32 24.87
CA ILE A 18 20.04 18.15 24.23
C ILE A 18 20.59 17.25 25.34
N ASN A 19 20.27 15.97 25.30
CA ASN A 19 20.62 15.01 26.35
C ASN A 19 22.03 14.37 26.17
N PHE A 20 22.80 14.84 25.19
CA PHE A 20 24.07 14.24 24.77
C PHE A 20 25.24 15.22 24.85
N ASN A 21 26.41 14.67 25.14
CA ASN A 21 27.66 15.43 25.13
C ASN A 21 28.34 15.37 23.75
N GLN A 22 29.09 16.43 23.42
CA GLN A 22 29.80 16.50 22.14
C GLN A 22 30.92 15.45 22.09
N GLY A 23 30.87 14.56 21.11
CA GLY A 23 31.82 13.45 20.93
C GLY A 23 31.32 12.08 21.43
N GLU A 24 30.14 12.02 22.03
CA GLU A 24 29.50 10.77 22.42
C GLU A 24 28.98 10.01 21.19
N LYS A 25 29.14 8.68 21.17
CA LYS A 25 28.62 7.83 20.10
C LYS A 25 27.12 7.60 20.32
N ILE A 26 26.31 8.02 19.35
CA ILE A 26 24.86 7.82 19.36
C ILE A 26 24.47 6.62 18.50
N LYS A 27 23.49 5.83 18.96
CA LYS A 27 22.88 4.77 18.16
C LYS A 27 21.74 5.34 17.31
N LYS A 28 21.49 4.70 16.16
CA LYS A 28 20.37 5.05 15.29
C LYS A 28 19.05 4.87 16.07
N GLY A 29 18.29 5.96 16.22
CA GLY A 29 17.00 5.97 16.90
C GLY A 29 17.03 6.36 18.38
N GLU A 30 18.19 6.75 18.93
CA GLU A 30 18.25 7.35 20.26
C GLU A 30 17.66 8.75 20.29
N TYR A 31 17.01 9.10 21.41
CA TYR A 31 16.33 10.37 21.59
C TYR A 31 17.32 11.50 21.88
N LEU A 32 17.61 12.32 20.86
CA LEU A 32 18.47 13.49 21.00
C LEU A 32 17.85 14.61 21.83
N LEU A 33 16.52 14.72 21.78
CA LEU A 33 15.72 15.78 22.40
C LEU A 33 14.54 15.17 23.15
N ASP A 34 14.11 15.82 24.23
CA ASP A 34 12.88 15.47 24.92
C ASP A 34 11.65 15.85 24.09
N GLY A 35 10.75 14.89 23.89
CA GLY A 35 9.51 15.07 23.16
C GLY A 35 8.92 13.76 22.67
N GLN A 36 7.69 13.82 22.16
CA GLN A 36 7.08 12.68 21.49
C GLN A 36 7.72 12.48 20.11
N PRO A 37 8.11 11.25 19.75
CA PRO A 37 8.68 10.96 18.44
C PRO A 37 7.63 11.15 17.35
N LEU A 38 8.03 11.73 16.22
CA LEU A 38 7.15 11.83 15.07
C LEU A 38 7.02 10.45 14.39
N PRO A 39 5.81 9.94 14.10
CA PRO A 39 5.63 8.62 13.48
C PRO A 39 6.37 8.44 12.14
N HIS A 40 6.52 9.52 11.37
CA HIS A 40 7.28 9.50 10.12
C HIS A 40 8.78 9.23 10.36
N ASP A 41 9.34 9.77 11.44
CA ASP A 41 10.76 9.58 11.78
C ASP A 41 10.99 8.17 12.34
N ILE A 42 10.05 7.65 13.14
CA ILE A 42 10.09 6.26 13.61
C ILE A 42 10.16 5.30 12.41
N LEU A 43 9.30 5.50 11.40
CA LEU A 43 9.29 4.66 10.20
C LEU A 43 10.63 4.70 9.44
N ARG A 44 11.21 5.89 9.28
CA ARG A 44 12.45 6.11 8.51
C ARG A 44 13.69 5.59 9.25
N ILE A 45 13.72 5.73 10.57
CA ILE A 45 14.90 5.46 11.38
C ILE A 45 14.89 4.03 11.93
N LEU A 46 13.81 3.67 12.61
CA LEU A 46 13.68 2.40 13.34
C LEU A 46 13.03 1.32 12.48
N GLY A 47 12.03 1.69 11.68
CA GLY A 47 11.36 0.80 10.75
C GLY A 47 9.90 0.52 11.09
N ILE A 48 9.32 -0.46 10.41
CA ILE A 48 7.88 -0.75 10.46
C ILE A 48 7.49 -1.43 11.77
N LYS A 49 8.36 -2.29 12.32
CA LYS A 49 8.05 -3.09 13.51
C LYS A 49 7.89 -2.19 14.73
N GLU A 50 8.86 -1.31 14.93
CA GLU A 50 8.92 -0.31 16.00
C GLU A 50 7.79 0.72 15.84
N LEU A 51 7.49 1.13 14.61
CA LEU A 51 6.33 1.98 14.33
C LEU A 51 5.02 1.29 14.75
N THR A 52 4.87 0.00 14.45
CA THR A 52 3.66 -0.75 14.76
C THR A 52 3.47 -0.87 16.26
N GLU A 53 4.52 -1.24 16.98
CA GLU A 53 4.51 -1.33 18.44
C GLU A 53 4.21 0.02 19.09
N TYR A 54 4.81 1.10 18.59
CA TYR A 54 4.51 2.46 19.05
C TYR A 54 3.02 2.80 18.86
N PHE A 55 2.45 2.59 17.67
CA PHE A 55 1.05 2.89 17.40
C PHE A 55 0.08 2.05 18.23
N VAL A 56 0.33 0.74 18.33
CA VAL A 56 -0.50 -0.17 19.13
C VAL A 56 -0.50 0.29 20.58
N ASN A 57 0.68 0.54 21.17
CA ASN A 57 0.77 0.96 22.57
C ASN A 57 0.07 2.31 22.83
N GLN A 58 0.32 3.32 21.98
CA GLN A 58 -0.27 4.66 22.17
C GLN A 58 -1.80 4.66 22.03
N VAL A 59 -2.34 3.98 21.02
CA VAL A 59 -3.79 3.89 20.82
C VAL A 59 -4.42 3.06 21.93
N GLN A 60 -3.79 1.95 22.31
CA GLN A 60 -4.29 1.04 23.34
C GLN A 60 -4.32 1.69 24.72
N GLU A 61 -3.34 2.54 25.05
CA GLU A 61 -3.33 3.28 26.32
C GLU A 61 -4.59 4.15 26.48
N VAL A 62 -4.99 4.86 25.42
CA VAL A 62 -6.22 5.68 25.43
C VAL A 62 -7.47 4.83 25.62
N TYR A 63 -7.58 3.68 24.92
CA TYR A 63 -8.73 2.78 25.09
C TYR A 63 -8.76 2.12 26.47
N ARG A 64 -7.61 1.73 27.01
CA ARG A 64 -7.49 1.19 28.38
C ARG A 64 -7.91 2.22 29.42
N LEU A 65 -7.50 3.49 29.25
CA LEU A 65 -7.92 4.59 30.12
C LEU A 65 -9.44 4.80 30.11
N GLN A 66 -10.11 4.54 28.99
CA GLN A 66 -11.57 4.58 28.86
C GLN A 66 -12.25 3.28 29.29
N GLY A 67 -11.51 2.27 29.74
CA GLY A 67 -12.03 0.96 30.15
C GLY A 67 -12.53 0.09 28.98
N VAL A 68 -12.17 0.44 27.74
CA VAL A 68 -12.57 -0.30 26.54
C VAL A 68 -11.48 -1.29 26.15
N ILE A 69 -11.84 -2.57 26.07
CA ILE A 69 -10.93 -3.63 25.64
C ILE A 69 -11.05 -3.78 24.12
N ILE A 70 -9.97 -3.49 23.40
CA ILE A 70 -9.84 -3.74 21.96
C ILE A 70 -8.62 -4.63 21.72
N ASN A 71 -8.74 -5.54 20.75
CA ASN A 71 -7.63 -6.41 20.36
C ASN A 71 -6.70 -5.69 19.36
N ASP A 72 -5.40 -5.83 19.56
CA ASP A 72 -4.35 -5.18 18.76
C ASP A 72 -4.49 -5.42 17.25
N LYS A 73 -5.05 -6.59 16.84
CA LYS A 73 -5.31 -6.92 15.42
C LYS A 73 -6.09 -5.85 14.67
N HIS A 74 -6.99 -5.13 15.37
CA HIS A 74 -7.80 -4.07 14.76
C HIS A 74 -6.95 -2.85 14.45
N ILE A 75 -6.07 -2.46 15.37
CA ILE A 75 -5.15 -1.33 15.22
C ILE A 75 -4.12 -1.65 14.13
N GLU A 76 -3.55 -2.85 14.14
CA GLU A 76 -2.62 -3.33 13.10
C GLU A 76 -3.26 -3.33 11.71
N THR A 77 -4.53 -3.74 11.61
CA THR A 77 -5.27 -3.71 10.34
C THR A 77 -5.43 -2.29 9.82
N ILE A 78 -5.65 -1.31 10.69
CA ILE A 78 -5.71 0.11 10.30
C ILE A 78 -4.33 0.62 9.87
N LEU A 79 -3.28 0.32 10.64
CA LEU A 79 -1.92 0.73 10.33
C LEU A 79 -1.43 0.15 8.99
N ARG A 80 -1.81 -1.10 8.68
CA ARG A 80 -1.57 -1.72 7.37
C ARG A 80 -2.12 -0.88 6.22
N GLN A 81 -3.27 -0.23 6.39
CA GLN A 81 -3.85 0.63 5.37
C GLN A 81 -3.14 1.98 5.28
N MET A 82 -2.63 2.50 6.40
CA MET A 82 -1.81 3.73 6.42
C MET A 82 -0.44 3.53 5.75
N LEU A 83 0.09 2.31 5.75
CA LEU A 83 1.38 1.91 5.14
C LEU A 83 1.23 1.25 3.75
N LYS A 84 0.08 1.46 3.08
CA LYS A 84 -0.21 0.78 1.80
C LYS A 84 0.60 1.32 0.62
N LYS A 85 1.20 2.51 0.74
CA LYS A 85 1.93 3.16 -0.35
C LYS A 85 3.44 3.13 -0.15
N VAL A 86 4.14 3.15 -1.27
CA VAL A 86 5.60 3.19 -1.38
C VAL A 86 5.96 4.40 -2.24
N GLU A 87 6.95 5.17 -1.80
CA GLU A 87 7.59 6.22 -2.59
C GLU A 87 8.83 5.65 -3.26
N VAL A 88 8.92 5.80 -4.57
CA VAL A 88 10.05 5.30 -5.35
C VAL A 88 11.25 6.24 -5.13
N LYS A 89 12.38 5.68 -4.68
CA LYS A 89 13.65 6.43 -4.56
C LYS A 89 14.49 6.27 -5.81
N VAL A 90 14.62 5.03 -6.29
CA VAL A 90 15.37 4.68 -7.49
C VAL A 90 14.44 3.93 -8.42
N SER A 91 14.26 4.45 -9.64
CA SER A 91 13.36 3.84 -10.62
C SER A 91 13.89 2.54 -11.22
N GLY A 92 15.22 2.34 -11.28
CA GLY A 92 15.82 1.24 -12.03
C GLY A 92 15.34 1.23 -13.48
N ASP A 93 15.05 0.06 -14.02
CA ASP A 93 14.45 -0.12 -15.36
C ASP A 93 12.91 -0.16 -15.33
N SER A 94 12.29 0.23 -14.22
CA SER A 94 10.83 0.32 -14.12
C SER A 94 10.30 1.57 -14.83
N SER A 95 9.01 1.59 -15.12
CA SER A 95 8.34 2.77 -15.69
C SER A 95 8.03 3.87 -14.65
N TYR A 96 8.47 3.71 -13.41
CA TYR A 96 8.17 4.65 -12.33
C TYR A 96 9.11 5.85 -12.34
N LEU A 97 8.63 6.98 -11.81
CA LEU A 97 9.45 8.18 -11.62
C LEU A 97 9.96 8.27 -10.17
N PRO A 98 11.17 8.81 -9.93
CA PRO A 98 11.64 9.08 -8.57
C PRO A 98 10.69 10.07 -7.87
N GLY A 99 10.32 9.77 -6.63
CA GLY A 99 9.32 10.51 -5.84
C GLY A 99 7.87 10.14 -6.13
N GLU A 100 7.59 9.24 -7.08
CA GLU A 100 6.25 8.77 -7.34
C GLU A 100 5.73 7.89 -6.20
N ILE A 101 4.48 8.11 -5.79
CA ILE A 101 3.82 7.33 -4.74
C ILE A 101 2.91 6.28 -5.39
N VAL A 102 3.29 5.02 -5.23
CA VAL A 102 2.62 3.87 -5.85
C VAL A 102 2.06 2.92 -4.79
N ASP A 103 1.08 2.09 -5.17
CA ASP A 103 0.55 1.06 -4.29
C ASP A 103 1.59 -0.06 -4.10
N ARG A 104 1.82 -0.48 -2.85
CA ARG A 104 2.82 -1.48 -2.50
C ARG A 104 2.66 -2.77 -3.32
N ILE A 105 1.43 -3.25 -3.48
CA ILE A 105 1.18 -4.51 -4.19
C ILE A 105 1.57 -4.39 -5.66
N LYS A 106 1.32 -3.23 -6.29
CA LYS A 106 1.72 -2.99 -7.67
C LYS A 106 3.23 -2.87 -7.80
N PHE A 107 3.87 -2.16 -6.87
CA PHE A 107 5.33 -2.03 -6.83
C PHE A 107 6.02 -3.39 -6.68
N ASP A 108 5.55 -4.21 -5.73
CA ASP A 108 6.04 -5.57 -5.49
C ASP A 108 5.89 -6.42 -6.77
N ASN A 109 4.71 -6.43 -7.39
CA ASN A 109 4.45 -7.18 -8.63
C ASN A 109 5.31 -6.72 -9.82
N THR A 110 5.54 -5.41 -9.96
CA THR A 110 6.40 -4.86 -11.02
C THR A 110 7.85 -5.29 -10.81
N ASN A 111 8.34 -5.21 -9.57
CA ASN A 111 9.69 -5.67 -9.23
C ASN A 111 9.87 -7.18 -9.43
N GLU A 112 8.86 -8.00 -9.11
CA GLU A 112 8.90 -9.44 -9.40
C GLU A 112 9.05 -9.72 -10.91
N LYS A 113 8.37 -8.95 -11.77
CA LYS A 113 8.51 -9.06 -13.23
C LYS A 113 9.89 -8.63 -13.71
N LEU A 114 10.40 -7.49 -13.23
CA LEU A 114 11.74 -7.00 -13.59
C LEU A 114 12.82 -8.00 -13.16
N LYS A 115 12.65 -8.63 -11.99
CA LYS A 115 13.54 -9.70 -11.53
C LYS A 115 13.53 -10.90 -12.45
N ALA A 116 12.36 -11.32 -12.92
CA ALA A 116 12.22 -12.43 -13.86
C ALA A 116 12.87 -12.12 -15.24
N GLU A 117 12.88 -10.86 -15.63
CA GLU A 117 13.52 -10.37 -16.87
C GLU A 117 15.03 -10.08 -16.69
N GLY A 118 15.59 -10.22 -15.49
CA GLY A 118 17.00 -9.94 -15.20
C GLY A 118 17.36 -8.44 -15.23
N LYS A 119 16.38 -7.56 -15.11
CA LYS A 119 16.55 -6.09 -15.14
C LYS A 119 16.84 -5.52 -13.74
N THR A 120 17.24 -4.25 -13.70
CA THR A 120 17.44 -3.55 -12.42
C THR A 120 16.11 -3.27 -11.73
N LEU A 121 16.07 -3.59 -10.43
CA LEU A 121 14.88 -3.44 -9.60
C LEU A 121 14.68 -1.97 -9.21
N ALA A 122 13.43 -1.57 -9.03
CA ALA A 122 13.13 -0.29 -8.42
C ALA A 122 13.29 -0.38 -6.89
N GLU A 123 13.89 0.65 -6.29
CA GLU A 123 13.99 0.80 -4.84
C GLU A 123 13.00 1.85 -4.36
N GLY A 124 12.28 1.54 -3.28
CA GLY A 124 11.29 2.42 -2.71
C GLY A 124 11.16 2.25 -1.21
N GLU A 125 10.77 3.33 -0.55
CA GLU A 125 10.55 3.37 0.90
C GLU A 125 9.06 3.46 1.19
N ARG A 126 8.59 2.80 2.25
CA ARG A 126 7.18 2.90 2.65
C ARG A 126 6.90 4.30 3.17
N VAL A 127 5.74 4.83 2.78
CA VAL A 127 5.27 6.12 3.27
C VAL A 127 4.09 5.90 4.21
N LEU A 128 4.19 6.46 5.41
CA LEU A 128 3.07 6.55 6.32
C LEU A 128 2.13 7.66 5.85
N MET A 129 0.87 7.33 5.61
CA MET A 129 -0.16 8.32 5.29
C MET A 129 -1.27 8.31 6.32
N GLY A 130 -1.81 9.49 6.63
CA GLY A 130 -3.01 9.62 7.44
C GLY A 130 -4.21 8.91 6.81
N ILE A 131 -5.15 8.44 7.63
CA ILE A 131 -6.31 7.64 7.21
C ILE A 131 -7.12 8.34 6.10
N THR A 132 -7.37 9.65 6.25
CA THR A 132 -8.10 10.45 5.26
C THR A 132 -7.36 10.48 3.91
N LYS A 133 -6.06 10.74 3.92
CA LYS A 133 -5.23 10.80 2.70
C LYS A 133 -5.11 9.43 2.03
N ALA A 134 -4.91 8.37 2.82
CA ALA A 134 -4.87 6.99 2.33
C ALA A 134 -6.19 6.55 1.71
N SER A 135 -7.33 7.01 2.25
CA SER A 135 -8.67 6.68 1.74
C SER A 135 -9.00 7.40 0.42
N LEU A 136 -8.55 8.64 0.26
CA LEU A 136 -8.68 9.39 -1.00
C LEU A 136 -7.78 8.86 -2.12
N GLN A 137 -6.62 8.29 -1.77
CA GLN A 137 -5.64 7.73 -2.73
C GLN A 137 -5.84 6.23 -3.01
N THR A 138 -7.10 5.78 -3.02
CA THR A 138 -7.45 4.42 -3.42
C THR A 138 -7.49 4.29 -4.96
N GLU A 139 -7.36 3.06 -5.44
CA GLU A 139 -7.40 2.75 -6.89
C GLU A 139 -8.79 2.99 -7.49
N SER A 140 -9.82 2.69 -6.69
CA SER A 140 -11.21 2.90 -7.04
C SER A 140 -11.59 4.36 -6.92
N PHE A 141 -11.79 5.04 -8.05
CA PHE A 141 -12.26 6.41 -8.02
C PHE A 141 -13.73 6.47 -7.56
N ILE A 142 -14.52 5.41 -7.75
CA ILE A 142 -15.92 5.33 -7.28
C ILE A 142 -15.94 5.28 -5.74
N SER A 143 -15.07 4.46 -5.16
CA SER A 143 -14.95 4.34 -3.70
C SER A 143 -14.34 5.59 -3.07
N ALA A 144 -13.35 6.21 -3.73
CA ALA A 144 -12.74 7.46 -3.29
C ALA A 144 -13.73 8.65 -3.35
N ALA A 145 -14.44 8.81 -4.47
CA ALA A 145 -15.40 9.90 -4.66
C ALA A 145 -16.54 9.83 -3.63
N SER A 146 -16.98 8.63 -3.27
CA SER A 146 -18.02 8.44 -2.26
C SER A 146 -17.54 8.66 -0.81
N PHE A 147 -16.24 8.90 -0.56
CA PHE A 147 -15.73 9.24 0.76
C PHE A 147 -15.78 10.76 1.00
N GLN A 148 -14.95 11.52 0.29
CA GLN A 148 -14.85 12.99 0.34
C GLN A 148 -14.32 13.54 -0.99
N GLU A 149 -14.31 14.87 -1.15
CA GLU A 149 -13.73 15.56 -2.31
C GLU A 149 -14.27 15.08 -3.69
N THR A 150 -15.56 14.76 -3.76
CA THR A 150 -16.26 14.19 -4.95
C THR A 150 -15.85 14.87 -6.27
N THR A 151 -15.96 16.21 -6.34
CA THR A 151 -15.67 16.99 -7.55
C THR A 151 -14.23 16.82 -7.99
N ARG A 152 -13.28 16.88 -7.06
CA ARG A 152 -11.85 16.73 -7.36
C ARG A 152 -11.53 15.32 -7.85
N VAL A 153 -12.05 14.29 -7.18
CA VAL A 153 -11.78 12.89 -7.51
C VAL A 153 -12.35 12.54 -8.90
N LEU A 154 -13.58 12.95 -9.20
CA LEU A 154 -14.20 12.70 -10.50
C LEU A 154 -13.50 13.46 -11.64
N THR A 155 -13.05 14.70 -11.38
CA THR A 155 -12.30 15.49 -12.38
C THR A 155 -10.96 14.84 -12.68
N ASP A 156 -10.20 14.42 -11.67
CA ASP A 156 -8.92 13.71 -11.86
C ASP A 156 -9.12 12.38 -12.62
N ALA A 157 -10.18 11.65 -12.28
CA ALA A 157 -10.53 10.40 -12.95
C ALA A 157 -10.90 10.62 -14.43
N ALA A 158 -11.68 11.66 -14.73
CA ALA A 158 -12.06 12.01 -16.10
C ALA A 158 -10.86 12.44 -16.94
N ILE A 159 -9.99 13.31 -16.40
CA ILE A 159 -8.77 13.78 -17.10
C ILE A 159 -7.83 12.61 -17.42
N LYS A 160 -7.68 11.68 -16.49
CA LYS A 160 -6.80 10.50 -16.65
C LYS A 160 -7.45 9.33 -17.39
N GLY A 161 -8.75 9.41 -17.71
CA GLY A 161 -9.51 8.29 -18.27
C GLY A 161 -9.47 7.03 -17.39
N LYS A 162 -9.53 7.19 -16.06
CA LYS A 162 -9.41 6.05 -15.12
C LYS A 162 -10.56 5.07 -15.30
N VAL A 163 -10.22 3.78 -15.35
CA VAL A 163 -11.19 2.67 -15.37
C VAL A 163 -11.18 1.99 -14.01
N ASP A 164 -12.36 1.75 -13.45
CA ASP A 164 -12.52 1.08 -12.15
C ASP A 164 -12.75 -0.43 -12.34
N PRO A 165 -11.90 -1.31 -11.78
CA PRO A 165 -12.00 -2.75 -11.96
C PRO A 165 -13.04 -3.44 -11.06
N LEU A 166 -13.69 -2.73 -10.12
CA LEU A 166 -14.74 -3.30 -9.24
C LEU A 166 -14.27 -4.48 -8.35
N ASN A 167 -13.05 -4.42 -7.80
CA ASN A 167 -12.46 -5.43 -6.90
C ASN A 167 -12.72 -5.21 -5.39
N GLY A 168 -13.33 -4.11 -5.01
CA GLY A 168 -13.55 -3.62 -3.65
C GLY A 168 -15.01 -3.71 -3.21
N LEU A 169 -15.25 -3.43 -1.94
CA LEU A 169 -16.58 -3.57 -1.34
C LEU A 169 -17.51 -2.43 -1.77
N LYS A 170 -17.07 -1.18 -1.61
CA LYS A 170 -17.92 0.01 -1.72
C LYS A 170 -18.42 0.25 -3.15
N GLU A 171 -17.54 0.09 -4.13
CA GLU A 171 -17.92 0.20 -5.55
C GLU A 171 -18.94 -0.84 -5.99
N ASN A 172 -18.82 -2.10 -5.55
CA ASN A 172 -19.81 -3.13 -5.88
C ASN A 172 -21.17 -2.83 -5.24
N VAL A 173 -21.18 -2.29 -4.01
CA VAL A 173 -22.42 -1.83 -3.36
C VAL A 173 -23.06 -0.70 -4.16
N ILE A 174 -22.28 0.30 -4.58
CA ILE A 174 -22.78 1.47 -5.33
C ILE A 174 -23.36 1.05 -6.70
N VAL A 175 -22.70 0.12 -7.39
CA VAL A 175 -23.12 -0.36 -8.72
C VAL A 175 -24.24 -1.43 -8.62
N GLY A 176 -24.53 -1.97 -7.44
CA GLY A 176 -25.55 -3.00 -7.25
C GLY A 176 -25.10 -4.42 -7.63
N ARG A 177 -23.79 -4.69 -7.61
CA ARG A 177 -23.20 -6.03 -7.84
C ARG A 177 -22.93 -6.74 -6.51
N LEU A 178 -22.74 -8.05 -6.58
CA LEU A 178 -22.32 -8.84 -5.42
C LEU A 178 -20.95 -8.37 -4.91
N VAL A 179 -20.88 -8.05 -3.62
CA VAL A 179 -19.62 -7.67 -2.98
C VAL A 179 -18.62 -8.83 -2.98
N PRO A 180 -17.31 -8.58 -3.16
CA PRO A 180 -16.29 -9.62 -3.28
C PRO A 180 -15.88 -10.27 -1.94
N ALA A 181 -16.75 -10.23 -0.93
CA ALA A 181 -16.54 -10.80 0.40
C ALA A 181 -17.71 -11.73 0.79
N GLY A 182 -17.46 -12.62 1.76
CA GLY A 182 -18.47 -13.57 2.24
C GLY A 182 -19.01 -14.47 1.13
N THR A 183 -20.33 -14.57 1.02
CA THR A 183 -21.02 -15.39 0.01
C THR A 183 -20.75 -14.92 -1.43
N GLY A 184 -20.58 -13.62 -1.64
CA GLY A 184 -20.25 -13.07 -2.96
C GLY A 184 -18.88 -13.52 -3.46
N HIS A 185 -17.90 -13.66 -2.57
CA HIS A 185 -16.59 -14.21 -2.92
C HIS A 185 -16.69 -15.66 -3.42
N ILE A 186 -17.48 -16.50 -2.72
CA ILE A 186 -17.68 -17.91 -3.06
C ILE A 186 -18.35 -18.04 -4.43
N LYS A 187 -19.44 -17.30 -4.67
CA LYS A 187 -20.16 -17.31 -5.94
C LYS A 187 -19.28 -16.82 -7.10
N ASN A 188 -18.51 -15.75 -6.89
CA ASN A 188 -17.58 -15.25 -7.90
C ASN A 188 -16.48 -16.28 -8.22
N LYS A 189 -16.00 -17.04 -7.24
CA LYS A 189 -15.02 -18.12 -7.44
C LYS A 189 -15.62 -19.26 -8.25
N TRP A 190 -16.84 -19.69 -7.96
CA TRP A 190 -17.54 -20.72 -8.74
C TRP A 190 -17.81 -20.27 -10.17
N ASN A 191 -18.30 -19.04 -10.36
CA ASN A 191 -18.52 -18.49 -11.71
C ASN A 191 -17.23 -18.43 -12.51
N ARG A 192 -16.11 -18.02 -11.89
CA ARG A 192 -14.80 -18.00 -12.55
C ARG A 192 -14.33 -19.41 -12.94
N LYS A 193 -14.56 -20.40 -12.08
CA LYS A 193 -14.22 -21.79 -12.38
C LYS A 193 -15.08 -22.33 -13.52
N ALA A 194 -16.40 -22.11 -13.48
CA ALA A 194 -17.32 -22.52 -14.55
C ALA A 194 -16.90 -21.92 -15.89
N LEU A 195 -16.62 -20.61 -15.95
CA LEU A 195 -16.12 -19.94 -17.15
C LEU A 195 -14.79 -20.51 -17.66
N ALA A 196 -13.87 -20.87 -16.75
CA ALA A 196 -12.60 -21.46 -17.15
C ALA A 196 -12.78 -22.88 -17.71
N ASP A 197 -13.67 -23.67 -17.11
CA ASP A 197 -14.00 -25.02 -17.56
C ASP A 197 -14.73 -24.98 -18.92
N ASP A 198 -15.68 -24.04 -19.11
CA ASP A 198 -16.39 -23.81 -20.38
C ASP A 198 -15.42 -23.39 -21.50
N ASN A 199 -14.50 -22.45 -21.22
CA ASN A 199 -13.50 -22.01 -22.19
C ASN A 199 -12.54 -23.14 -22.57
N LYS A 200 -12.16 -23.98 -21.61
CA LYS A 200 -11.32 -25.15 -21.87
C LYS A 200 -12.04 -26.14 -22.80
N PHE A 201 -13.31 -26.41 -22.50
CA PHE A 201 -14.14 -27.30 -23.33
C PHE A 201 -14.29 -26.79 -24.76
N LEU A 202 -14.52 -25.49 -24.96
CA LEU A 202 -14.54 -24.86 -26.29
C LEU A 202 -13.19 -25.02 -27.01
N SER A 203 -12.07 -24.75 -26.33
CA SER A 203 -10.73 -24.88 -26.92
C SER A 203 -10.36 -26.32 -27.29
N ASP A 204 -10.92 -27.31 -26.59
CA ASP A 204 -10.71 -28.72 -26.90
C ASP A 204 -11.59 -29.15 -28.09
N GLN A 205 -12.79 -28.58 -28.27
CA GLN A 205 -13.61 -28.79 -29.48
C GLN A 205 -13.00 -28.15 -30.72
N GLU A 206 -12.51 -26.91 -30.63
CA GLU A 206 -11.85 -26.21 -31.74
C GLU A 206 -10.57 -26.92 -32.22
N LYS A 207 -9.95 -27.78 -31.40
CA LYS A 207 -8.82 -28.62 -31.80
C LYS A 207 -9.23 -29.91 -32.50
N ILE A 208 -10.49 -30.33 -32.36
CA ILE A 208 -11.02 -31.56 -32.95
C ILE A 208 -11.60 -31.28 -34.35
N GLU A 209 -12.22 -30.11 -34.56
CA GLU A 209 -12.82 -29.73 -35.85
C GLU A 209 -11.88 -29.30 -37.03
N PRO A 210 -10.57 -28.99 -36.89
CA PRO A 210 -9.76 -28.53 -38.03
C PRO A 210 -9.31 -29.64 -39.00
N VAL A 211 -9.73 -30.90 -38.81
CA VAL A 211 -9.27 -32.03 -39.64
C VAL A 211 -10.24 -32.39 -40.78
N GLU A 212 -11.49 -31.90 -40.78
CA GLU A 212 -12.52 -32.36 -41.74
C GLU A 212 -12.78 -31.44 -42.96
N THR A 213 -12.03 -30.32 -43.15
CA THR A 213 -12.31 -29.36 -44.25
C THR A 213 -11.24 -29.24 -45.33
N GLN A 214 -10.41 -30.28 -45.56
CA GLN A 214 -9.54 -30.36 -46.75
C GLN A 214 -9.59 -31.75 -47.40
N ALA A 215 -10.74 -32.10 -47.95
CA ALA A 215 -10.85 -33.09 -49.01
C ALA A 215 -12.16 -32.87 -49.75
N ASN A 216 -12.11 -32.17 -50.89
CA ASN A 216 -12.91 -32.36 -52.10
C ASN A 216 -12.45 -31.40 -53.19
#